data_AF-A0A352S230-F1
#
_entry.id   AF-A0A352S230-F1
#
_cell.length_a   1.000
_cell.length_b   1.000
_cell.length_c   1.000
_cell.angle_alpha   90.00
_cell.angle_beta   90.00
_cell.angle_gamma   90.00
#
_symmetry.space_group_name_H-M   'P 1'
#
loop_
_entity.id
_entity.type
_entity.pdbx_description
1 polymer ?
#
loop_
_entity_poly.entity_id
_entity_poly.type
_entity_poly.pdbx_seq_one_letter_code
_entity_poly.pdbx_strand_id
1 'polypeptide(L)' 'HMHPGQPHAPTCALFDKEQWPEPPFACDFVFVTDDLLGNVGRCEVNDRTDASDHQPIHLTMDL' A
#
# COMPACT_ATOMS: atom_id res chain seq x y z
N HIS A 1 -11.00 5.05 -4.21
CA HIS A 1 -12.10 5.27 -3.24
C HIS A 1 -11.62 5.88 -1.94
N MET A 2 -10.66 5.30 -1.21
CA MET A 2 -10.21 5.87 0.08
C MET A 2 -9.34 7.15 -0.03
N HIS A 3 -8.51 7.25 -1.08
CA HIS A 3 -7.59 8.39 -1.28
C HIS A 3 -7.75 9.01 -2.68
N PRO A 4 -8.92 9.61 -3.00
CA PRO A 4 -9.16 10.15 -4.32
C PRO A 4 -8.18 11.30 -4.64
N GLY A 5 -7.59 11.27 -5.84
CA GLY A 5 -6.68 12.31 -6.31
C GLY A 5 -5.25 12.26 -5.73
N GLN A 6 -4.97 11.32 -4.84
CA GLN A 6 -3.61 11.10 -4.33
C GLN A 6 -2.90 10.03 -5.17
N PRO A 7 -1.59 10.20 -5.46
CA PRO A 7 -0.79 9.11 -6.02
C PRO A 7 -0.80 7.89 -5.11
N HIS A 8 -0.67 6.69 -5.68
CA HIS A 8 -0.45 5.49 -4.88
C HIS A 8 0.86 5.62 -4.11
N ALA A 9 0.80 5.36 -2.80
CA ALA A 9 2.00 5.29 -1.97
C ALA A 9 2.90 4.14 -2.46
N PRO A 10 4.23 4.32 -2.46
CA PRO A 10 5.14 3.28 -2.91
C PRO A 10 5.12 2.10 -1.95
N THR A 11 5.17 0.89 -2.49
CA THR A 11 5.17 -0.36 -1.72
C THR A 11 6.44 -1.16 -1.93
N CYS A 12 7.35 -0.74 -2.81
CA CYS A 12 8.61 -1.43 -3.04
C CYS A 12 9.77 -0.44 -3.16
N ALA A 13 10.98 -0.93 -2.89
CA ALA A 13 12.23 -0.19 -3.05
C ALA A 13 12.37 1.04 -2.14
N LEU A 14 11.74 1.07 -0.96
CA LEU A 14 11.95 2.16 -0.01
C LEU A 14 13.33 2.06 0.66
N PHE A 15 13.76 0.85 1.04
CA PHE A 15 14.97 0.59 1.83
C PHE A 15 16.05 -0.19 1.06
N ASP A 16 15.70 -1.30 0.42
CA ASP A 16 16.66 -2.14 -0.32
C ASP A 16 17.09 -1.49 -1.65
N LYS A 17 18.05 -0.57 -1.55
CA LYS A 17 18.63 0.15 -2.69
C LYS A 17 19.75 -0.60 -3.40
N GLU A 18 20.25 -1.69 -2.82
CA GLU A 18 21.22 -2.54 -3.51
C GLU A 18 20.52 -3.36 -4.59
N GLN A 19 19.35 -3.92 -4.29
CA GLN A 19 18.52 -4.60 -5.26
C GLN A 19 17.77 -3.63 -6.18
N TRP A 20 17.28 -2.51 -5.64
CA TRP A 20 16.40 -1.58 -6.35
C TRP A 20 16.96 -0.14 -6.35
N PRO A 21 17.89 0.18 -7.27
CA PRO A 21 18.49 1.52 -7.35
C PRO A 21 17.51 2.61 -7.83
N GLU A 22 16.38 2.24 -8.44
CA GLU A 22 15.36 3.15 -8.92
C GLU A 22 14.57 3.83 -7.77
N PRO A 23 13.82 4.92 -8.08
CA PRO A 23 12.88 5.49 -7.12
C PRO A 23 11.83 4.47 -6.65
N PRO A 24 11.36 4.58 -5.39
CA PRO A 24 10.28 3.73 -4.88
C PRO A 24 9.05 3.76 -5.77
N PHE A 25 8.39 2.61 -5.91
CA PHE A 25 7.21 2.46 -6.77
C PHE A 25 6.11 1.65 -6.09
N ALA A 26 4.89 1.79 -6.59
CA ALA A 26 3.73 1.04 -6.13
C ALA A 26 3.51 -0.17 -7.06
N CYS A 27 3.51 -1.37 -6.49
CA CYS A 27 3.21 -2.61 -7.22
C CYS A 27 2.28 -3.57 -6.45
N ASP A 28 1.95 -3.24 -5.20
CA ASP A 28 1.02 -4.02 -4.38
C ASP A 28 -0.32 -3.28 -4.25
N PHE A 29 -1.42 -4.02 -4.38
CA PHE A 29 -2.77 -3.46 -4.41
C PHE A 29 -3.77 -4.32 -3.64
N VAL A 30 -4.75 -3.66 -3.05
CA VAL A 30 -5.92 -4.31 -2.44
C VAL A 30 -7.14 -4.01 -3.29
N PHE A 31 -7.75 -5.05 -3.84
CA PHE A 31 -9.02 -4.94 -4.58
C PHE A 31 -10.15 -5.46 -3.70
N VAL A 32 -11.24 -4.68 -3.64
CA VAL A 32 -12.47 -5.04 -2.93
C VAL A 32 -13.65 -4.95 -3.90
N THR A 33 -14.65 -5.80 -3.72
CA THR A 33 -15.90 -5.72 -4.49
C THR A 33 -16.74 -4.54 -4.01
N ASP A 34 -17.63 -4.03 -4.88
CA ASP A 34 -18.41 -2.81 -4.61
C ASP A 34 -19.32 -2.94 -3.37
N ASP A 35 -19.84 -4.13 -3.10
CA ASP A 35 -20.68 -4.43 -1.94
C ASP A 35 -19.91 -4.42 -0.61
N LEU A 36 -18.59 -4.58 -0.65
CA LEU A 36 -17.70 -4.49 0.51
C LEU A 36 -17.09 -3.10 0.71
N LEU A 37 -17.21 -2.22 -0.28
CA LEU A 37 -16.57 -0.90 -0.25
C LEU A 37 -17.04 -0.06 0.95
N GLY A 38 -18.33 -0.14 1.29
CA GLY A 38 -18.92 0.58 2.42
C GLY A 38 -18.35 0.16 3.78
N ASN A 39 -17.70 -1.01 3.85
CA ASN A 39 -17.15 -1.56 5.08
C ASN A 39 -15.66 -1.23 5.25
N VAL A 40 -15.00 -0.61 4.27
CA VAL A 40 -13.57 -0.29 4.35
C VAL A 40 -13.35 0.93 5.24
N GLY A 41 -12.73 0.73 6.40
CA GLY A 41 -12.39 1.81 7.33
C GLY A 41 -11.03 2.45 7.04
N ARG A 42 -10.06 1.67 6.56
CA ARG A 42 -8.68 2.13 6.31
C ARG A 42 -8.02 1.28 5.22
N CYS A 43 -7.21 1.92 4.38
CA CYS A 43 -6.29 1.26 3.45
C CYS A 43 -5.04 2.12 3.30
N GLU A 44 -3.93 1.73 3.93
CA GLU A 44 -2.71 2.54 3.99
C GLU A 44 -1.43 1.67 3.93
N VAL A 45 -0.38 2.21 3.34
CA VAL A 45 0.96 1.59 3.32
C VAL A 45 1.71 1.93 4.60
N ASN A 46 2.36 0.95 5.22
CA ASN A 46 3.33 1.20 6.28
C ASN A 46 4.74 1.40 5.68
N ASP A 47 5.12 2.65 5.48
CA ASP A 47 6.41 3.07 4.91
C ASP A 47 7.58 3.07 5.91
N ARG A 48 7.36 2.64 7.16
CA ARG A 48 8.34 2.78 8.25
C ARG A 48 9.16 1.53 8.53
N THR A 49 8.81 0.40 7.95
CA THR A 49 9.45 -0.88 8.23
C THR A 49 10.43 -1.27 7.13
N ASP A 50 11.62 -1.72 7.54
CA ASP A 50 12.66 -2.30 6.69
C ASP A 50 12.76 -3.81 6.97
N ALA A 51 11.63 -4.50 6.77
CA ALA A 51 11.52 -5.94 7.04
C ALA A 51 11.49 -6.77 5.75
N SER A 52 11.37 -6.10 4.60
CA SER A 52 11.33 -6.64 3.25
C SER A 52 11.60 -5.48 2.30
N ASP A 53 12.01 -5.78 1.06
CA ASP A 53 11.99 -4.85 -0.06
C ASP A 53 10.57 -4.35 -0.40
N HIS A 54 9.52 -4.99 0.14
CA HIS A 54 8.12 -4.58 0.08
C HIS A 54 7.58 -4.02 1.41
N GLN A 55 6.66 -3.05 1.30
CA GLN A 55 5.93 -2.44 2.41
C GLN A 55 4.55 -3.08 2.58
N PRO A 56 4.14 -3.41 3.81
CA PRO A 56 2.83 -3.98 4.05
C PRO A 56 1.72 -2.94 3.87
N ILE A 57 0.58 -3.40 3.36
CA ILE A 57 -0.66 -2.62 3.27
C ILE A 57 -1.59 -3.04 4.42
N HIS A 58 -2.04 -2.06 5.21
CA HIS A 58 -2.99 -2.25 6.28
C HIS A 58 -4.40 -1.93 5.77
N LEU A 59 -5.26 -2.97 5.70
CA LEU A 59 -6.68 -2.87 5.46
C LEU A 59 -7.46 -3.11 6.78
N THR A 60 -8.38 -2.22 7.13
CA THR A 60 -9.38 -2.49 8.19
C THR A 60 -10.78 -2.50 7.59
N MET A 61 -11.61 -3.44 8.02
CA MET A 61 -12.98 -3.57 7.57
C MET A 61 -13.93 -3.83 8.74
N ASP A 62 -15.13 -3.27 8.64
CA ASP A 62 -16.24 -3.58 9.53
C ASP A 62 -16.98 -4.82 9.00
N LEU A 63 -17.23 -5.81 9.87
CA LEU A 63 -17.87 -7.09 9.54
C LEU A 63 -19.28 -7.18 10.14
#